data_AF-A0A357NGT6-F1
#
_entry.id   AF-A0A357NGT6-F1
#
_cell.length_a   1.000
_cell.length_b   1.000
_cell.length_c   1.000
_cell.angle_alpha   90.00
_cell.angle_beta   90.00
_cell.angle_gamma   90.00
#
_symmetry.space_group_name_H-M   'P 1'
#
loop_
_entity.id
_entity.type
_entity.pdbx_description
1 polymer ?
#
loop_
_entity_poly.entity_id
_entity_poly.type
_entity_poly.pdbx_seq_one_letter_code
_entity_poly.pdbx_strand_id
1 'polypeptide(L)'
;QVRKTQLKKRLLEGLRWGRLYGGAAGVILLEGQGDMLAEPLDLDTVMPGTFKGMLILDRWSGIQPLSTELVTDLNDPDFGLPDRYTISTETISRGVEVHHSRLVRFTGRDLPYWEKQQEMYWGASEVEHVFDELRKRDNTSWNIASLIFNANLRVLKMKDLEQVFTTMDEQAVKDLYNILQAQNWLMSNTGTQILGASDDFQTFQYAFSGLDKVYENFMMDLAGAAEMPVTKLFGRSPAGMNATGESDMQ
;
A
#
# COMPACT_ATOMS: atom_id res chain seq x y z
N GLN A 1 -6.17 -29.83 19.54
CA GLN A 1 -6.21 -29.90 18.07
C GLN A 1 -5.81 -28.58 17.40
N VAL A 2 -6.33 -27.43 17.82
CA VAL A 2 -6.06 -26.10 17.21
C VAL A 2 -4.56 -25.76 17.04
N ARG A 3 -3.68 -26.14 17.97
CA ARG A 3 -2.22 -25.96 17.83
C ARG A 3 -1.60 -26.83 16.74
N LYS A 4 -2.11 -28.05 16.53
CA LYS A 4 -1.61 -28.99 15.52
C LYS A 4 -2.02 -28.57 14.11
N THR A 5 -3.26 -28.11 13.95
CA THR A 5 -3.81 -27.63 12.66
C THR A 5 -3.44 -26.18 12.34
N GLN A 6 -2.81 -25.47 13.29
CA GLN A 6 -2.46 -24.04 13.22
C GLN A 6 -3.64 -23.14 12.82
N LEU A 7 -4.88 -23.55 13.10
CA LEU A 7 -6.09 -22.92 12.56
C LEU A 7 -6.15 -21.41 12.86
N LYS A 8 -5.81 -20.99 14.08
CA LYS A 8 -5.79 -19.56 14.47
C LYS A 8 -4.84 -18.75 13.57
N LYS A 9 -3.66 -19.29 13.26
CA LYS A 9 -2.68 -18.62 12.40
C LYS A 9 -3.23 -18.47 10.98
N ARG A 10 -3.84 -19.54 10.44
CA ARG A 10 -4.41 -19.56 9.10
C ARG A 10 -5.62 -18.65 8.96
N LEU A 11 -6.52 -18.61 9.94
CA LEU A 11 -7.63 -17.66 9.94
C LEU A 11 -7.14 -16.20 9.94
N LEU A 12 -6.13 -15.88 10.76
CA LEU A 12 -5.54 -14.54 10.78
C LEU A 12 -4.85 -14.19 9.46
N GLU A 13 -4.20 -15.15 8.82
CA GLU A 13 -3.60 -15.00 7.49
C GLU A 13 -4.67 -14.72 6.42
N GLY A 14 -5.75 -15.50 6.38
CA GLY A 14 -6.89 -15.27 5.50
C GLY A 14 -7.52 -13.90 5.68
N LEU A 15 -7.77 -13.49 6.93
CA LEU A 15 -8.29 -12.15 7.24
C LEU A 15 -7.34 -11.03 6.80
N ARG A 16 -6.02 -11.20 6.98
CA ARG A 16 -5.03 -10.21 6.55
C ARG A 16 -5.00 -10.07 5.04
N TRP A 17 -4.97 -11.18 4.31
CA TRP A 17 -4.92 -11.17 2.85
C TRP A 17 -6.24 -10.74 2.22
N GLY A 18 -7.39 -11.12 2.80
CA GLY A 18 -8.69 -10.61 2.39
C GLY A 18 -8.74 -9.08 2.42
N ARG A 19 -8.25 -8.46 3.50
CA ARG A 19 -8.16 -6.99 3.62
C ARG A 19 -7.09 -6.37 2.72
N LEU A 20 -5.92 -6.99 2.62
CA LEU A 20 -4.78 -6.45 1.87
C LEU A 20 -4.99 -6.52 0.35
N TYR A 21 -5.54 -7.63 -0.14
CA TYR A 21 -5.67 -7.89 -1.57
C TYR A 21 -7.09 -7.73 -2.08
N GLY A 22 -8.10 -7.62 -1.21
CA GLY A 22 -9.53 -7.62 -1.57
C GLY A 22 -10.17 -9.01 -1.57
N GLY A 23 -9.36 -10.07 -1.56
CA GLY A 23 -9.86 -11.44 -1.51
C GLY A 23 -8.78 -12.47 -1.20
N ALA A 24 -9.17 -13.45 -0.39
CA ALA A 24 -8.44 -14.69 -0.16
C ALA A 24 -9.45 -15.81 0.12
N ALA A 25 -9.03 -17.06 0.02
CA ALA A 25 -9.82 -18.19 0.47
C ALA A 25 -8.97 -19.23 1.19
N GLY A 26 -9.60 -19.92 2.13
CA GLY A 26 -9.02 -21.05 2.83
C GLY A 26 -9.60 -22.36 2.31
N VAL A 27 -8.77 -23.23 1.76
CA VAL A 27 -9.16 -24.60 1.39
C VAL A 27 -9.15 -25.48 2.65
N ILE A 28 -10.27 -26.11 2.95
CA ILE A 28 -10.39 -27.03 4.09
C ILE A 28 -9.65 -28.33 3.76
N LEU A 29 -8.64 -28.67 4.57
CA LEU A 29 -7.83 -29.88 4.37
C LEU A 29 -8.33 -31.02 5.26
N LEU A 30 -8.87 -32.05 4.62
CA LEU A 30 -9.32 -33.30 5.25
C LEU A 30 -8.47 -34.48 4.79
N GLU A 31 -8.07 -35.31 5.74
CA GLU A 31 -7.34 -36.55 5.47
C GLU A 31 -8.17 -37.51 4.62
N GLY A 32 -7.58 -38.04 3.55
CA GLY A 32 -8.22 -39.00 2.66
C GLY A 32 -9.16 -38.40 1.61
N GLN A 33 -9.36 -37.07 1.58
CA GLN A 33 -10.23 -36.41 0.60
C GLN A 33 -9.49 -35.53 -0.42
N GLY A 34 -8.17 -35.68 -0.54
CA GLY A 34 -7.33 -34.86 -1.43
C GLY A 34 -7.68 -34.99 -2.91
N ASP A 35 -8.15 -36.17 -3.34
CA ASP A 35 -8.52 -36.44 -4.74
C ASP A 35 -9.96 -36.03 -5.07
N MET A 36 -10.73 -35.57 -4.07
CA MET A 36 -12.17 -35.31 -4.15
C MET A 36 -12.49 -33.81 -4.01
N LEU A 37 -11.50 -32.93 -4.15
CA LEU A 37 -11.67 -31.49 -3.89
C LEU A 37 -12.69 -30.83 -4.83
N ALA A 38 -12.88 -31.38 -6.02
CA ALA A 38 -13.86 -30.88 -6.98
C ALA A 38 -15.31 -31.24 -6.60
N GLU A 39 -15.53 -32.18 -5.68
CA GLU A 39 -16.86 -32.62 -5.25
C GLU A 39 -17.34 -31.82 -4.03
N PRO A 40 -18.66 -31.68 -3.84
CA PRO A 40 -19.23 -31.07 -2.64
C PRO A 40 -18.69 -31.69 -1.34
N LEU A 41 -18.62 -30.88 -0.29
CA LEU A 41 -18.22 -31.34 1.03
C LEU A 41 -19.41 -31.97 1.74
N ASP A 42 -19.42 -33.30 1.84
CA ASP A 42 -20.38 -34.03 2.66
C ASP A 42 -19.86 -34.14 4.10
N LEU A 43 -20.49 -33.41 5.02
CA LEU A 43 -20.13 -33.39 6.44
C LEU A 43 -20.33 -34.74 7.13
N ASP A 44 -21.24 -35.59 6.66
CA ASP A 44 -21.52 -36.90 7.25
C ASP A 44 -20.38 -37.90 6.99
N THR A 45 -19.58 -37.66 5.95
CA THR A 45 -18.39 -38.47 5.63
C THR A 45 -17.14 -38.06 6.43
N VAL A 46 -17.20 -36.95 7.16
CA VAL A 46 -16.05 -36.38 7.86
C VAL A 46 -15.83 -37.09 9.20
N MET A 47 -14.86 -38.00 9.25
CA MET A 47 -14.53 -38.72 10.49
C MET A 47 -13.81 -37.83 11.51
N PRO A 48 -13.99 -38.07 12.84
CA PRO A 48 -13.27 -37.36 13.88
C PRO A 48 -11.75 -37.42 13.71
N GLY A 49 -11.08 -36.27 13.73
CA GLY A 49 -9.62 -36.16 13.63
C GLY A 49 -9.04 -36.10 12.21
N THR A 50 -9.88 -36.17 11.18
CA THR A 50 -9.45 -36.05 9.76
C THR A 50 -9.09 -34.61 9.37
N PHE A 51 -9.60 -33.60 10.07
CA PHE A 51 -9.27 -32.20 9.80
C PHE A 51 -7.79 -31.89 10.09
N LYS A 52 -7.04 -31.58 9.03
CA LYS A 52 -5.60 -31.28 9.10
C LYS A 52 -5.30 -29.78 9.12
N GLY A 53 -6.27 -28.94 8.79
CA GLY A 53 -6.13 -27.49 8.83
C GLY A 53 -6.69 -26.85 7.57
N MET A 54 -6.14 -25.68 7.24
CA MET A 54 -6.60 -24.88 6.13
C MET A 54 -5.42 -24.30 5.36
N LEU A 55 -5.50 -24.35 4.03
CA LEU A 55 -4.53 -23.72 3.14
C LEU A 55 -5.09 -22.37 2.69
N ILE A 56 -4.46 -21.27 3.11
CA ILE A 56 -4.86 -19.93 2.67
C ILE A 56 -4.19 -19.62 1.33
N LEU A 57 -4.98 -19.08 0.42
CA LEU A 57 -4.59 -18.67 -0.92
C LEU A 57 -5.15 -17.27 -1.17
N ASP A 58 -4.32 -16.36 -1.66
CA ASP A 58 -4.79 -15.04 -2.09
C ASP A 58 -5.36 -15.11 -3.52
N ARG A 59 -6.21 -14.14 -3.86
CA ARG A 59 -6.87 -14.08 -5.17
C ARG A 59 -5.95 -13.82 -6.36
N TRP A 60 -4.74 -13.29 -6.13
CA TRP A 60 -3.84 -12.90 -7.21
C TRP A 60 -2.96 -14.04 -7.69
N SER A 61 -2.55 -14.92 -6.77
CA SER A 61 -1.61 -16.00 -7.07
C SER A 61 -2.14 -17.42 -6.82
N GLY A 62 -3.09 -17.55 -5.90
CA GLY A 62 -3.40 -18.85 -5.31
C GLY A 62 -4.77 -19.42 -5.68
N ILE A 63 -5.78 -18.58 -5.87
CA ILE A 63 -7.15 -19.04 -6.14
C ILE A 63 -7.90 -18.14 -7.11
N GLN A 64 -8.59 -18.76 -8.08
CA GLN A 64 -9.38 -18.05 -9.09
C GLN A 64 -10.71 -18.79 -9.29
N PRO A 65 -11.85 -18.10 -9.46
CA PRO A 65 -13.08 -18.72 -9.94
C PRO A 65 -12.84 -19.40 -11.30
N LEU A 66 -13.28 -20.66 -11.46
CA LEU A 66 -13.04 -21.44 -12.67
C LEU A 66 -13.96 -21.03 -13.83
N SER A 67 -15.21 -20.65 -13.52
CA SER A 67 -16.23 -20.29 -14.51
C SER A 67 -17.16 -19.17 -13.99
N THR A 68 -18.04 -18.65 -14.85
CA THR A 68 -19.13 -17.74 -14.45
C THR A 68 -20.31 -18.48 -13.82
N GLU A 69 -20.20 -19.79 -13.59
CA GLU A 69 -21.26 -20.55 -12.91
C GLU A 69 -21.33 -20.12 -11.46
N LEU A 70 -22.54 -19.78 -11.04
CA LEU A 70 -22.83 -19.35 -9.70
C LEU A 70 -23.65 -20.42 -8.99
N VAL A 71 -23.52 -20.46 -7.67
CA VAL A 71 -24.41 -21.24 -6.82
C VAL A 71 -25.84 -20.71 -7.01
N THR A 72 -26.74 -21.60 -7.44
CA THR A 72 -28.13 -21.27 -7.76
C THR A 72 -29.14 -21.78 -6.74
N ASP A 73 -28.73 -22.63 -5.81
CA ASP A 73 -29.60 -23.09 -4.71
C ASP A 73 -29.81 -21.95 -3.71
N LEU A 74 -31.07 -21.54 -3.54
CA LEU A 74 -31.45 -20.47 -2.61
C LEU A 74 -31.20 -20.84 -1.14
N ASN A 75 -31.06 -22.14 -0.83
CA ASN A 75 -30.78 -22.60 0.53
C ASN A 75 -29.29 -22.63 0.84
N ASP A 76 -28.43 -22.46 -0.17
CA ASP A 76 -26.98 -22.46 0.01
C ASP A 76 -26.51 -21.07 0.51
N PRO A 77 -25.67 -21.01 1.57
CA PRO A 77 -25.14 -19.75 2.07
C PRO A 77 -24.29 -18.99 1.04
N ASP A 78 -23.73 -19.67 0.04
CA ASP A 78 -22.92 -19.08 -1.03
C ASP A 78 -23.75 -18.72 -2.28
N PHE A 79 -25.10 -18.68 -2.18
CA PHE A 79 -25.97 -18.29 -3.29
C PHE A 79 -25.50 -17.01 -4.01
N GLY A 80 -25.35 -17.09 -5.33
CA GLY A 80 -24.86 -15.98 -6.16
C GLY A 80 -23.35 -15.73 -6.11
N LEU A 81 -22.57 -16.61 -5.49
CA LEU A 81 -21.10 -16.65 -5.56
C LEU A 81 -20.63 -17.74 -6.54
N PRO A 82 -19.37 -17.71 -7.01
CA PRO A 82 -18.86 -18.73 -7.91
C PRO A 82 -18.92 -20.14 -7.31
N ASP A 83 -19.38 -21.09 -8.11
CA ASP A 83 -19.61 -22.49 -7.72
C ASP A 83 -18.31 -23.29 -7.60
N ARG A 84 -17.35 -23.02 -8.50
CA ARG A 84 -16.07 -23.76 -8.56
C ARG A 84 -14.89 -22.82 -8.71
N TYR A 85 -13.78 -23.25 -8.13
CA TYR A 85 -12.52 -22.50 -8.11
C TYR A 85 -11.39 -23.38 -8.58
N THR A 86 -10.38 -22.76 -9.16
CA THR A 86 -9.08 -23.38 -9.41
C THR A 86 -8.09 -22.83 -8.41
N ILE A 87 -7.37 -23.74 -7.77
CA ILE A 87 -6.26 -23.40 -6.87
C ILE A 87 -4.92 -23.75 -7.51
N SER A 88 -3.93 -22.90 -7.29
CA SER A 88 -2.55 -23.10 -7.69
C SER A 88 -1.62 -22.75 -6.54
N THR A 89 -0.53 -23.49 -6.40
CA THR A 89 0.54 -23.16 -5.44
C THR A 89 1.89 -23.41 -6.09
N GLU A 90 2.98 -22.99 -5.45
CA GLU A 90 4.34 -23.29 -5.90
C GLU A 90 4.58 -24.81 -6.09
N THR A 91 3.89 -25.65 -5.33
CA THR A 91 4.00 -27.11 -5.40
C THR A 91 2.92 -27.77 -6.28
N ILE A 92 1.86 -27.03 -6.63
CA ILE A 92 0.73 -27.51 -7.43
C ILE A 92 0.79 -26.81 -8.78
N SER A 93 1.54 -27.39 -9.72
CA SER A 93 1.81 -26.82 -11.04
C SER A 93 0.64 -26.93 -12.03
N ARG A 94 -0.31 -27.82 -11.77
CA ARG A 94 -1.54 -27.98 -12.53
C ARG A 94 -2.68 -27.52 -11.63
N GLY A 95 -3.42 -26.49 -12.04
CA GLY A 95 -4.53 -25.96 -11.26
C GLY A 95 -5.49 -27.07 -10.83
N VAL A 96 -5.79 -27.15 -9.53
CA VAL A 96 -6.70 -28.15 -8.95
C VAL A 96 -8.07 -27.51 -8.77
N GLU A 97 -9.11 -28.18 -9.25
CA GLU A 97 -10.48 -27.72 -9.10
C GLU A 97 -11.01 -28.01 -7.69
N VAL A 98 -11.71 -27.03 -7.11
CA VAL A 98 -12.26 -27.08 -5.77
C VAL A 98 -13.70 -26.56 -5.76
N HIS A 99 -14.60 -27.32 -5.16
CA HIS A 99 -15.99 -26.94 -4.95
C HIS A 99 -16.11 -25.83 -3.89
N HIS A 100 -17.02 -24.86 -4.06
CA HIS A 100 -17.18 -23.72 -3.15
C HIS A 100 -17.40 -24.15 -1.68
N SER A 101 -18.16 -25.22 -1.44
CA SER A 101 -18.43 -25.77 -0.09
C SER A 101 -17.18 -26.23 0.68
N ARG A 102 -16.02 -26.38 0.01
CA ARG A 102 -14.74 -26.73 0.63
C ARG A 102 -13.86 -25.52 0.93
N LEU A 103 -14.36 -24.32 0.66
CA LEU A 103 -13.66 -23.05 0.81
C LEU A 103 -14.28 -22.21 1.91
N VAL A 104 -13.42 -21.44 2.58
CA VAL A 104 -13.82 -20.34 3.44
C VAL A 104 -13.33 -19.06 2.80
N ARG A 105 -14.23 -18.23 2.26
CA ARG A 105 -13.88 -16.96 1.61
C ARG A 105 -13.59 -15.89 2.65
N PHE A 106 -12.50 -15.16 2.44
CA PHE A 106 -12.12 -13.95 3.18
C PHE A 106 -12.15 -12.78 2.19
N THR A 107 -13.28 -12.11 2.10
CA THR A 107 -13.46 -10.95 1.22
C THR A 107 -13.02 -9.67 1.92
N GLY A 108 -12.47 -8.73 1.15
CA GLY A 108 -12.19 -7.37 1.60
C GLY A 108 -13.47 -6.54 1.72
N ARG A 109 -13.38 -5.26 1.35
CA ARG A 109 -14.53 -4.34 1.36
C ARG A 109 -15.58 -4.81 0.35
N ASP A 110 -16.84 -4.85 0.78
CA ASP A 110 -17.94 -5.29 -0.08
C ASP A 110 -18.19 -4.31 -1.23
N LEU A 111 -18.59 -4.84 -2.38
CA LEU A 111 -18.72 -4.10 -3.63
C LEU A 111 -20.13 -4.21 -4.21
N PRO A 112 -20.64 -3.13 -4.83
CA PRO A 112 -21.85 -3.19 -5.66
C PRO A 112 -21.75 -4.26 -6.74
N TYR A 113 -22.89 -4.76 -7.19
CA TYR A 113 -22.99 -5.93 -8.07
C TYR A 113 -22.08 -5.89 -9.31
N TRP A 114 -21.98 -4.76 -10.02
CA TRP A 114 -21.16 -4.65 -11.22
C TRP A 114 -19.65 -4.66 -10.91
N GLU A 115 -19.23 -3.94 -9.88
CA GLU A 115 -17.84 -3.93 -9.41
C GLU A 115 -17.44 -5.29 -8.84
N LYS A 116 -18.33 -5.91 -8.06
CA LYS A 116 -18.16 -7.27 -7.56
C LYS A 116 -17.93 -8.27 -8.70
N GLN A 117 -18.68 -8.20 -9.79
CA GLN A 117 -18.46 -9.06 -10.95
C GLN A 117 -17.11 -8.78 -11.64
N GLN A 118 -16.72 -7.52 -11.77
CA GLN A 118 -15.42 -7.14 -12.34
C GLN A 118 -14.27 -7.69 -11.49
N GLU A 119 -14.42 -7.66 -10.18
CA GLU A 119 -13.48 -8.23 -9.21
C GLU A 119 -13.66 -9.76 -9.03
N MET A 120 -14.34 -10.45 -9.96
CA MET A 120 -14.57 -11.91 -9.92
C MET A 120 -15.18 -12.39 -8.59
N TYR A 121 -16.14 -11.63 -8.09
CA TYR A 121 -16.85 -11.84 -6.83
C TYR A 121 -16.00 -11.71 -5.56
N TRP A 122 -14.78 -11.19 -5.67
CA TRP A 122 -13.98 -10.72 -4.54
C TRP A 122 -14.44 -9.31 -4.10
N GLY A 123 -13.89 -8.84 -2.98
CA GLY A 123 -14.06 -7.46 -2.52
C GLY A 123 -12.91 -6.56 -2.97
N ALA A 124 -13.01 -5.28 -2.63
CA ALA A 124 -11.93 -4.32 -2.83
C ALA A 124 -10.89 -4.37 -1.70
N SER A 125 -9.66 -3.98 -2.01
CA SER A 125 -8.60 -3.86 -1.01
C SER A 125 -8.86 -2.65 -0.11
N GLU A 126 -8.62 -2.82 1.20
CA GLU A 126 -8.62 -1.69 2.14
C GLU A 126 -7.51 -0.67 1.81
N VAL A 127 -6.44 -1.11 1.13
CA VAL A 127 -5.32 -0.24 0.75
C VAL A 127 -5.71 0.68 -0.40
N GLU A 128 -6.50 0.19 -1.36
CA GLU A 128 -6.95 0.98 -2.51
C GLU A 128 -7.77 2.19 -2.05
N HIS A 129 -8.61 2.02 -1.04
CA HIS A 129 -9.42 3.09 -0.48
C HIS A 129 -8.59 4.25 0.10
N VAL A 130 -7.46 3.93 0.74
CA VAL A 130 -6.59 4.93 1.40
C VAL A 130 -5.45 5.42 0.52
N PHE A 131 -5.29 4.86 -0.68
CA PHE A 131 -4.08 5.03 -1.49
C PHE A 131 -3.83 6.49 -1.89
N ASP A 132 -4.88 7.22 -2.26
CA ASP A 132 -4.76 8.62 -2.67
C ASP A 132 -4.30 9.52 -1.51
N GLU A 133 -4.87 9.33 -0.31
CA GLU A 133 -4.44 10.07 0.88
C GLU A 133 -3.03 9.68 1.32
N LEU A 134 -2.70 8.39 1.22
CA LEU A 134 -1.35 7.91 1.50
C LEU A 134 -0.31 8.58 0.58
N ARG A 135 -0.62 8.67 -0.72
CA ARG A 135 0.24 9.31 -1.72
C ARG A 135 0.41 10.81 -1.48
N LYS A 136 -0.65 11.52 -1.10
CA LYS A 136 -0.57 12.95 -0.74
C LYS A 136 0.38 13.18 0.44
N ARG A 137 0.27 12.34 1.47
CA ARG A 137 1.15 12.41 2.66
C ARG A 137 2.60 12.09 2.32
N ASP A 138 2.85 11.04 1.53
CA ASP A 138 4.20 10.65 1.11
C ASP A 138 4.90 11.78 0.33
N ASN A 139 4.22 12.34 -0.68
CA ASN A 139 4.70 13.48 -1.45
C ASN A 139 4.98 14.70 -0.57
N THR A 140 4.11 15.00 0.39
CA THR A 140 4.30 16.12 1.31
C THR A 140 5.52 15.90 2.20
N SER A 141 5.67 14.70 2.75
CA SER A 141 6.84 14.33 3.56
C SER A 141 8.14 14.48 2.76
N TRP A 142 8.14 14.02 1.52
CA TRP A 142 9.29 14.16 0.61
C TRP A 142 9.61 15.62 0.30
N ASN A 143 8.59 16.43 0.01
CA ASN A 143 8.76 17.86 -0.27
C ASN A 143 9.27 18.63 0.95
N ILE A 144 8.78 18.32 2.17
CA ILE A 144 9.31 18.93 3.41
C ILE A 144 10.78 18.57 3.60
N ALA A 145 11.16 17.31 3.38
CA ALA A 145 12.56 16.90 3.44
C ALA A 145 13.41 17.65 2.41
N SER A 146 12.93 17.77 1.17
CA SER A 146 13.59 18.53 0.11
C SER A 146 13.74 20.02 0.45
N LEU A 147 12.73 20.63 1.08
CA LEU A 147 12.80 22.02 1.54
C LEU A 147 13.88 22.22 2.61
N ILE A 148 14.10 21.26 3.50
CA ILE A 148 15.20 21.33 4.48
C ILE A 148 16.56 21.37 3.76
N PHE A 149 16.73 20.58 2.69
CA PHE A 149 17.94 20.61 1.87
C PHE A 149 18.07 21.89 1.03
N ASN A 150 16.95 22.42 0.52
CA ASN A 150 16.91 23.61 -0.33
C ASN A 150 16.80 24.93 0.44
N ALA A 151 16.64 24.91 1.77
CA ALA A 151 16.57 26.10 2.62
C ALA A 151 17.79 27.03 2.45
N ASN A 152 18.90 26.49 1.94
CA ASN A 152 20.10 27.21 1.59
C ASN A 152 20.22 27.46 0.08
N LEU A 153 19.14 27.93 -0.56
CA LEU A 153 19.20 28.44 -1.93
C LEU A 153 20.08 29.70 -1.97
N ARG A 154 21.18 29.60 -2.70
CA ARG A 154 22.19 30.63 -2.89
C ARG A 154 22.09 31.14 -4.33
N VAL A 155 21.79 32.42 -4.51
CA VAL A 155 21.74 33.03 -5.84
C VAL A 155 23.00 33.84 -6.05
N LEU A 156 23.77 33.47 -7.08
CA LEU A 156 24.93 34.20 -7.56
C LEU A 156 24.49 35.13 -8.68
N LYS A 157 24.70 36.43 -8.50
CA LYS A 157 24.49 37.43 -9.56
C LYS A 157 25.85 37.88 -10.07
N MET A 158 26.08 37.68 -11.36
CA MET A 158 27.29 38.13 -12.05
C MET A 158 26.94 39.32 -12.94
N LYS A 159 27.76 40.36 -12.90
CA LYS A 159 27.63 41.52 -13.79
C LYS A 159 28.08 41.12 -15.21
N ASP A 160 27.40 41.64 -16.24
CA ASP A 160 27.74 41.44 -17.66
C ASP A 160 27.69 39.98 -18.16
N LEU A 161 26.89 39.11 -17.51
CA LEU A 161 26.66 37.71 -17.95
C LEU A 161 26.23 37.63 -19.42
N GLU A 162 25.40 38.57 -19.88
CA GLU A 162 24.94 38.64 -21.28
C GLU A 162 26.10 38.89 -22.26
N GLN A 163 27.11 39.68 -21.87
CA GLN A 163 28.29 39.94 -22.70
C GLN A 163 29.21 38.73 -22.82
N VAL A 164 29.29 37.91 -21.76
CA VAL A 164 30.04 36.64 -21.77
C VAL A 164 29.46 35.67 -22.82
N PHE A 165 28.13 35.64 -22.98
CA PHE A 165 27.48 34.80 -24.00
C PHE A 165 27.57 35.37 -25.42
N THR A 166 27.74 36.69 -25.59
CA THR A 166 27.80 37.32 -26.91
C THR A 166 29.22 37.52 -27.45
N THR A 167 30.26 37.42 -26.62
CA THR A 167 31.62 37.91 -26.98
C THR A 167 32.74 36.89 -26.73
N MET A 168 32.46 35.69 -26.21
CA MET A 168 33.51 34.70 -25.89
C MET A 168 33.54 33.45 -26.78
N ASP A 169 34.75 32.92 -26.94
CA ASP A 169 35.10 31.65 -27.58
C ASP A 169 34.39 30.45 -26.89
N GLU A 170 34.06 29.39 -27.63
CA GLU A 170 33.30 28.22 -27.12
C GLU A 170 33.92 27.61 -25.84
N GLN A 171 35.23 27.77 -25.69
CA GLN A 171 36.00 27.25 -24.56
C GLN A 171 35.68 27.98 -23.24
N ALA A 172 35.48 29.30 -23.28
CA ALA A 172 35.18 30.08 -22.06
C ALA A 172 33.75 29.80 -21.55
N VAL A 173 32.81 29.51 -22.45
CA VAL A 173 31.46 29.05 -22.09
C VAL A 173 31.54 27.68 -21.41
N LYS A 174 32.35 26.74 -21.93
CA LYS A 174 32.57 25.44 -21.28
C LYS A 174 33.22 25.58 -19.89
N ASP A 175 34.17 26.48 -19.73
CA ASP A 175 34.82 26.72 -18.44
C ASP A 175 33.84 27.33 -17.42
N LEU A 176 32.95 28.24 -17.84
CA LEU A 176 31.87 28.75 -17.01
C LEU A 176 30.90 27.63 -16.59
N TYR A 177 30.49 26.76 -17.51
CA TYR A 177 29.66 25.59 -17.17
C TYR A 177 30.34 24.64 -16.19
N ASN A 178 31.65 24.41 -16.35
CA ASN A 178 32.43 23.58 -15.42
C ASN A 178 32.50 24.21 -14.02
N ILE A 179 32.67 25.54 -13.94
CA ILE A 179 32.65 26.27 -12.66
C ILE A 179 31.26 26.20 -12.01
N LEU A 180 30.18 26.37 -12.77
CA LEU A 180 28.81 26.26 -12.27
C LEU A 180 28.48 24.83 -11.81
N GLN A 181 28.93 23.80 -12.53
CA GLN A 181 28.77 22.40 -12.12
C GLN A 181 29.59 22.08 -10.86
N ALA A 182 30.84 22.55 -10.78
CA ALA A 182 31.67 22.38 -9.59
C ALA A 182 31.07 23.10 -8.37
N GLN A 183 30.52 24.31 -8.56
CA GLN A 183 29.80 25.03 -7.51
C GLN A 183 28.54 24.29 -7.07
N ASN A 184 27.71 23.80 -8.00
CA ASN A 184 26.53 22.99 -7.68
C ASN A 184 26.89 21.73 -6.88
N TRP A 185 28.04 21.10 -7.17
CA TRP A 185 28.53 19.96 -6.41
C TRP A 185 29.04 20.37 -5.01
N LEU A 186 29.62 21.56 -4.89
CA LEU A 186 30.03 22.17 -3.61
C LEU A 186 28.88 22.77 -2.80
N MET A 187 27.67 22.93 -3.38
CA MET A 187 26.45 23.39 -2.69
C MET A 187 25.89 22.32 -1.74
N SER A 188 26.74 21.78 -0.86
CA SER A 188 26.29 21.12 0.36
C SER A 188 25.87 22.17 1.39
N ASN A 189 25.01 21.77 2.33
CA ASN A 189 24.57 22.59 3.46
C ASN A 189 25.72 23.18 4.31
N THR A 190 26.92 22.62 4.15
CA THR A 190 28.16 22.97 4.86
C THR A 190 29.27 23.47 3.93
N GLY A 191 28.97 23.72 2.65
CA GLY A 191 29.96 24.14 1.66
C GLY A 191 30.36 25.60 1.80
N THR A 192 31.67 25.86 1.86
CA THR A 192 32.26 27.20 1.76
C THR A 192 32.29 27.64 0.30
N GLN A 193 31.63 28.75 -0.03
CA GLN A 193 31.71 29.35 -1.36
C GLN A 193 32.75 30.48 -1.39
N ILE A 194 33.52 30.53 -2.48
CA ILE A 194 34.48 31.58 -2.77
C ILE A 194 33.84 32.48 -3.83
N LEU A 195 33.77 33.78 -3.55
CA LEU A 195 33.12 34.80 -4.36
C LEU A 195 34.13 35.86 -4.78
N GLY A 196 34.02 36.37 -6.01
CA GLY A 196 34.79 37.53 -6.44
C GLY A 196 34.36 38.79 -5.67
N ALA A 197 35.28 39.75 -5.50
CA ALA A 197 35.00 40.97 -4.72
C ALA A 197 33.89 41.85 -5.32
N SER A 198 33.52 41.63 -6.58
CA SER A 198 32.45 42.35 -7.31
C SER A 198 31.14 41.55 -7.43
N ASP A 199 31.10 40.30 -6.99
CA ASP A 199 29.93 39.42 -7.17
C ASP A 199 28.94 39.60 -6.01
N ASP A 200 27.64 39.60 -6.31
CA ASP A 200 26.58 39.69 -5.30
C ASP A 200 26.10 38.30 -4.89
N PHE A 201 25.99 38.10 -3.58
CA PHE A 201 25.56 36.85 -2.96
C PHE A 201 24.31 37.08 -2.14
N GLN A 202 23.22 36.43 -2.55
CA GLN A 202 21.94 36.54 -1.85
C GLN A 202 21.51 35.18 -1.31
N THR A 203 21.12 35.17 -0.04
CA THR A 203 20.44 34.04 0.59
C THR A 203 19.00 34.42 0.86
N PHE A 204 18.08 33.53 0.48
CA PHE A 204 16.68 33.69 0.80
C PHE A 204 16.37 32.80 2.00
N GLN A 205 16.18 33.41 3.17
CA GLN A 205 15.76 32.69 4.36
C GLN A 205 14.27 32.34 4.25
N TYR A 206 13.96 31.06 4.04
CA TYR A 206 12.58 30.58 4.09
C TYR A 206 12.17 30.33 5.54
N ALA A 207 11.05 30.94 5.95
CA ALA A 207 10.43 30.61 7.23
C ALA A 207 9.52 29.39 7.03
N PHE A 208 9.85 28.29 7.69
CA PHE A 208 9.10 27.02 7.62
C PHE A 208 7.90 26.95 8.57
N SER A 209 7.33 28.11 8.95
CA SER A 209 6.20 28.16 9.87
C SER A 209 4.95 27.53 9.25
N GLY A 210 4.31 26.59 9.97
CA GLY A 210 3.05 25.97 9.56
C GLY A 210 3.18 24.66 8.78
N LEU A 211 4.40 24.21 8.43
CA LEU A 211 4.62 22.89 7.82
C LEU A 211 4.22 21.75 8.75
N ASP A 212 4.39 21.93 10.06
CA ASP A 212 3.93 21.06 11.13
C ASP A 212 2.42 20.83 11.05
N LYS A 213 1.64 21.91 10.95
CA LYS A 213 0.17 21.85 10.84
C LYS A 213 -0.30 21.19 9.56
N VAL A 214 0.35 21.49 8.44
CA VAL A 214 0.03 20.85 7.15
C VAL A 214 0.30 19.35 7.23
N TYR A 215 1.43 18.94 7.80
CA TYR A 215 1.76 17.53 7.99
C TYR A 215 0.78 16.82 8.93
N GLU A 216 0.35 17.48 10.01
CA GLU A 216 -0.67 16.96 10.92
C GLU A 216 -2.04 16.79 10.26
N ASN A 217 -2.50 17.74 9.45
CA ASN A 217 -3.75 17.63 8.72
C ASN A 217 -3.75 16.42 7.78
N PHE A 218 -2.66 16.20 7.02
CA PHE A 218 -2.57 15.00 6.18
C PHE A 218 -2.58 13.68 6.96
N MET A 219 -2.14 13.69 8.22
CA MET A 219 -2.27 12.52 9.08
C MET A 219 -3.71 12.31 9.55
N MET A 220 -4.45 13.39 9.82
CA MET A 220 -5.88 13.31 10.12
C MET A 220 -6.67 12.82 8.90
N ASP A 221 -6.38 13.35 7.71
CA ASP A 221 -7.02 12.95 6.46
C ASP A 221 -6.79 11.46 6.17
N LEU A 222 -5.55 10.98 6.33
CA LEU A 222 -5.22 9.56 6.16
C LEU A 222 -5.88 8.67 7.22
N ALA A 223 -5.96 9.11 8.48
CA ALA A 223 -6.65 8.38 9.54
C ALA A 223 -8.17 8.31 9.29
N GLY A 224 -8.76 9.41 8.82
CA GLY A 224 -10.16 9.49 8.43
C GLY A 224 -10.48 8.55 7.27
N ALA A 225 -9.66 8.57 6.21
CA ALA A 225 -9.81 7.65 5.08
C ALA A 225 -9.59 6.18 5.48
N ALA A 226 -8.70 5.90 6.43
CA ALA A 226 -8.46 4.55 6.93
C ALA A 226 -9.52 4.06 7.91
N GLU A 227 -10.46 4.92 8.34
CA GLU A 227 -11.44 4.64 9.40
C GLU A 227 -10.75 4.12 10.68
N MET A 228 -9.54 4.63 10.97
CA MET A 228 -8.75 4.23 12.13
C MET A 228 -8.37 5.45 12.96
N PRO A 229 -8.53 5.40 14.29
CA PRO A 229 -8.10 6.48 15.17
C PRO A 229 -6.62 6.83 14.95
N VAL A 230 -6.31 8.13 14.92
CA VAL A 230 -4.94 8.66 14.70
C VAL A 230 -3.97 8.06 15.72
N THR A 231 -4.42 7.89 16.97
CA THR A 231 -3.66 7.28 18.06
C THR A 231 -3.23 5.84 17.76
N LYS A 232 -4.10 5.06 17.13
CA LYS A 232 -3.83 3.67 16.76
C LYS A 232 -2.96 3.57 15.51
N LEU A 233 -3.21 4.44 14.53
CA LEU A 233 -2.52 4.40 13.24
C LEU A 233 -1.09 4.97 13.32
N PHE A 234 -0.88 6.02 14.11
CA PHE A 234 0.39 6.74 14.19
C PHE A 234 1.05 6.72 15.57
N GLY A 235 0.42 6.14 16.60
CA GLY A 235 0.98 6.05 17.94
C GLY A 235 1.07 7.40 18.68
N ARG A 236 0.40 8.44 18.18
CA ARG A 236 0.38 9.78 18.78
C ARG A 236 -1.03 10.36 18.76
N SER A 237 -1.40 11.07 19.83
CA SER A 237 -2.65 11.83 19.85
C SER A 237 -2.49 13.13 19.04
N PRO A 238 -3.52 13.58 18.31
CA PRO A 238 -3.48 14.87 17.61
C PRO A 238 -3.25 16.00 18.62
N ALA A 239 -2.28 16.88 18.33
CA ALA A 239 -2.02 18.04 19.17
C ALA A 239 -3.08 19.12 18.90
N GLY A 240 -3.85 19.51 19.93
CA GLY A 240 -4.70 20.71 19.87
C GLY A 240 -6.21 20.50 20.01
N MET A 241 -6.72 19.28 19.93
CA MET A 241 -8.09 18.95 20.39
C MET A 241 -7.97 17.97 21.55
N ASN A 242 -8.13 18.47 22.79
CA ASN A 242 -8.16 17.73 24.05
C ASN A 242 -7.52 16.34 24.00
N ALA A 243 -6.20 16.30 24.24
CA ALA A 243 -5.36 15.11 24.30
C ALA A 243 -5.72 14.16 25.47
N THR A 244 -6.94 13.65 25.47
CA THR A 244 -7.39 12.52 26.27
C THR A 244 -7.79 11.45 25.26
N GLY A 245 -6.88 10.51 25.00
CA GLY A 245 -7.06 9.38 24.07
C GLY A 245 -8.23 8.44 24.39
N GLU A 246 -9.13 8.83 25.30
CA GLU A 246 -10.40 8.17 25.60
C GLU A 246 -11.53 8.59 24.63
N SER A 247 -11.47 9.78 24.02
CA SER A 247 -12.52 10.22 23.08
C SER A 247 -12.39 9.63 21.67
N ASP A 248 -11.21 9.09 21.33
CA ASP A 248 -10.87 8.54 20.01
C ASP A 248 -11.11 7.01 19.94
N MET A 249 -11.48 6.37 21.06
CA MET A 249 -11.55 4.92 21.23
C MET A 249 -12.99 4.38 21.42
N GLN A 250 -14.01 5.24 21.28
CA GLN A 250 -15.43 4.84 21.27
C GLN A 250 -15.96 4.67 19.86
#